data_AF-C5BAQ8-F1
#
_entry.id   AF-C5BAQ8-F1
#
_cell.length_a   1.000
_cell.length_b   1.000
_cell.length_c   1.000
_cell.angle_alpha   90.00
_cell.angle_beta   90.00
_cell.angle_gamma   90.00
#
_symmetry.space_group_name_H-M   'P 1'
#
loop_
_entity.id
_entity.type
_entity.pdbx_description
1 polymer ?
#
loop_
_entity_poly.entity_id
_entity_poly.type
_entity_poly.pdbx_seq_one_letter_code
_entity_poly.pdbx_strand_id
1 'polypeptide(L)' 'MDEKKLKTLSAELAKDLKTEADLNQFSRMLTKLTSETALNAELTGHLRYEKMPQN' A
#
# COMPACT_ATOMS: atom_id res chain seq x y z
N MET A 1 -4.43 -10.42 -2.24
CA MET A 1 -3.18 -11.12 -2.60
C MET A 1 -3.38 -12.60 -2.34
N ASP A 2 -2.93 -13.48 -3.24
CA ASP A 2 -2.90 -14.93 -3.01
C ASP A 2 -1.60 -15.38 -2.33
N GLU A 3 -1.60 -16.58 -1.74
CA GLU A 3 -0.47 -17.13 -0.97
C GLU A 3 0.82 -17.22 -1.79
N LYS A 4 0.73 -17.59 -3.08
CA LYS A 4 1.90 -17.72 -3.95
C LYS A 4 2.60 -16.38 -4.13
N LYS A 5 1.83 -15.31 -4.37
CA LYS A 5 2.37 -13.94 -4.45
C LYS A 5 2.99 -13.50 -3.12
N LEU A 6 2.40 -13.85 -1.98
CA LEU A 6 2.96 -13.52 -0.67
C LEU A 6 4.32 -14.21 -0.44
N LYS A 7 4.47 -15.48 -0.83
CA LYS A 7 5.75 -16.21 -0.72
C LYS A 7 6.84 -15.62 -1.62
N THR A 8 6.50 -15.24 -2.85
CA THR A 8 7.45 -14.56 -3.75
C THR A 8 7.89 -13.21 -3.18
N LEU A 9 6.93 -12.43 -2.65
CA LEU A 9 7.24 -11.15 -2.03
C LEU A 9 8.10 -11.31 -0.78
N SER A 10 7.82 -12.29 0.09
CA SER A 10 8.61 -12.51 1.30
C SER A 10 10.05 -12.90 0.98
N ALA A 11 10.26 -13.71 -0.07
CA ALA A 11 11.59 -14.09 -0.53
C ALA A 11 12.40 -12.89 -1.05
N GLU A 12 11.73 -11.93 -1.71
CA GLU A 12 12.38 -10.70 -2.17
C GLU A 12 12.76 -9.79 -0.99
N LEU A 13 11.81 -9.54 -0.08
CA LEU A 13 12.05 -8.69 1.09
C LEU A 13 13.15 -9.23 2.01
N ALA A 14 13.30 -10.56 2.12
CA ALA A 14 14.34 -11.19 2.93
C ALA A 14 15.77 -10.93 2.44
N LYS A 15 15.98 -10.46 1.20
CA LYS A 15 17.31 -10.10 0.69
C LYS A 15 17.85 -8.82 1.34
N ASP A 16 16.95 -7.88 1.63
CA ASP A 16 17.30 -6.55 2.12
C ASP A 16 16.93 -6.35 3.60
N LEU A 17 15.89 -7.01 4.12
CA LEU A 17 15.45 -6.93 5.51
C LEU A 17 16.10 -8.05 6.34
N LYS A 18 17.23 -7.74 7.00
CA LYS A 18 18.02 -8.74 7.75
C LYS A 18 17.75 -8.73 9.25
N THR A 19 17.21 -7.62 9.75
CA THR A 19 16.97 -7.41 11.17
C THR A 19 15.51 -7.07 11.46
N GLU A 20 15.11 -7.23 12.72
CA GLU A 20 13.80 -6.77 13.19
C GLU A 20 13.64 -5.25 13.02
N ALA A 21 14.72 -4.49 13.14
CA ALA A 21 14.70 -3.04 12.93
C ALA A 21 14.38 -2.69 11.47
N ASP A 22 14.98 -3.38 10.50
CA ASP A 22 14.69 -3.21 9.07
C ASP A 22 13.21 -3.52 8.79
N LEU A 23 12.70 -4.61 9.37
CA LEU A 23 11.31 -5.03 9.22
C LEU A 23 10.32 -4.02 9.81
N ASN A 24 10.61 -3.49 11.01
CA ASN A 24 9.79 -2.47 11.66
C ASN A 24 9.75 -1.17 10.84
N GLN A 25 10.91 -0.73 10.32
CA GLN A 25 10.97 0.44 9.44
C GLN A 25 10.18 0.22 8.15
N PHE A 26 10.36 -0.93 7.50
CA PHE A 26 9.64 -1.28 6.28
C PHE A 26 8.13 -1.33 6.52
N SER A 27 7.68 -1.96 7.62
CA SER A 27 6.26 -2.06 7.96
C SER A 27 5.62 -0.68 8.12
N ARG A 28 6.27 0.25 8.82
CA ARG A 28 5.78 1.63 8.97
C ARG A 28 5.67 2.36 7.64
N MET A 29 6.68 2.22 6.77
CA MET A 29 6.66 2.81 5.43
C MET A 29 5.54 2.23 4.58
N LEU A 30 5.39 0.90 4.58
CA LEU A 30 4.35 0.22 3.81
C LEU A 30 2.95 0.64 4.25
N THR A 31 2.70 0.73 5.56
CA THR A 31 1.44 1.23 6.12
C THR A 31 1.16 2.65 5.62
N LYS A 32 2.13 3.56 5.75
CA LYS A 32 1.98 4.95 5.30
C LYS A 32 1.62 5.03 3.81
N LEU A 33 2.41 4.38 2.96
CA LEU A 33 2.19 4.41 1.50
C LEU A 33 0.84 3.81 1.10
N THR A 34 0.41 2.74 1.76
CA THR A 34 -0.89 2.11 1.49
C THR A 34 -2.04 3.04 1.88
N SER A 35 -1.96 3.67 3.06
CA SER A 35 -2.96 4.65 3.51
C SER A 35 -3.01 5.87 2.59
N GLU A 36 -1.85 6.45 2.23
CA GLU A 36 -1.79 7.58 1.29
C GLU A 36 -2.39 7.24 -0.07
N THR A 37 -2.12 6.03 -0.58
CA THR A 37 -2.68 5.56 -1.85
C THR A 37 -4.20 5.38 -1.77
N ALA A 38 -4.70 4.78 -0.68
CA ALA A 38 -6.14 4.59 -0.47
C ALA A 38 -6.86 5.94 -0.38
N LEU A 39 -6.34 6.87 0.42
CA LEU A 39 -6.90 8.21 0.57
C LEU A 39 -6.88 8.99 -0.76
N ASN A 40 -5.80 8.90 -1.53
CA ASN A 40 -5.72 9.56 -2.85
C ASN A 40 -6.72 8.97 -3.85
N ALA A 41 -6.96 7.65 -3.81
CA ALA A 41 -7.96 7.00 -4.63
C ALA A 41 -9.38 7.43 -4.24
N GLU A 42 -9.67 7.51 -2.94
CA GLU A 42 -10.93 8.03 -2.41
C GLU A 42 -11.16 9.48 -2.85
N LEU A 43 -10.19 10.37 -2.62
CA LEU A 43 -10.27 11.77 -3.04
C LEU A 43 -10.50 11.91 -4.55
N THR A 44 -9.80 11.12 -5.38
CA THR A 44 -10.00 11.13 -6.83
C THR A 44 -11.39 10.62 -7.22
N GLY A 45 -11.91 9.61 -6.50
CA GLY A 45 -13.27 9.10 -6.66
C GLY A 45 -14.33 10.14 -6.30
N HIS A 46 -14.16 10.82 -5.16
CA HIS A 46 -15.02 11.92 -4.71
C HIS A 46 -15.03 13.09 -5.70
N LEU A 47 -13.85 13.54 -6.15
CA LEU A 47 -13.73 14.62 -7.14
C LEU A 47 -14.36 14.24 -8.49
N ARG A 48 -14.34 12.96 -8.88
CA ARG A 48 -15.03 12.48 -10.08
C ARG A 48 -16.55 12.45 -9.90
N TYR A 49 -17.04 12.15 -8.69
CA TYR A 49 -18.46 12.15 -8.35
C TYR A 49 -19.04 13.57 -8.25
N GLU A 50 -18.30 14.52 -7.68
CA GLU A 50 -18.69 15.94 -7.61
C GLU A 50 -18.70 16.64 -8.97
N LYS A 51 -17.86 16.19 -9.92
CA LYS A 51 -17.79 16.75 -11.28
C LYS A 51 -18.87 16.24 -12.22
N MET A 52 -19.64 15.22 -11.85
CA MET A 52 -20.82 14.81 -12.62
C MET A 52 -22.03 15.61 -12.15
N PRO A 53 -22.81 16.25 -13.05
CA PRO A 53 -24.04 16.91 -12.65
C PRO A 53 -24.98 15.85 -12.07
N GLN A 54 -25.21 15.94 -10.77
CA GLN A 54 -26.23 15.16 -10.05
C GLN A 54 -27.59 15.67 -10.57
N ASN A 55 -28.12 15.01 -11.59
CA ASN A 55 -29.37 15.36 -12.25
C ASN A 55 -30.52 14.48 -11.75
#